data_AF-A0A976DPH3-F1
#
_entry.id   AF-A0A976DPH3-F1
#
_cell.length_a   1.000
_cell.length_b   1.000
_cell.length_c   1.000
_cell.angle_alpha   90.00
_cell.angle_beta   90.00
_cell.angle_gamma   90.00
#
_symmetry.space_group_name_H-M   'P 1'
#
loop_
_entity.id
_entity.type
_entity.pdbx_description
1 polymer ?
#
loop_
_entity_poly.entity_id
_entity_poly.type
_entity_poly.pdbx_seq_one_letter_code
_entity_poly.pdbx_strand_id
1 'polypeptide(L)'
;MTVFSQKGRGGLEHLYSTALISPREEYFKPAGYEDYLTLIAHEYFHLWNVKRLCPQPFDNFEYEAENYTTLLWQAEGFTSYYENVIMLKAGLITPESFIQKNTYLSLGTLSLATVKSPKAAEESPRLYWAKLLYKIAEPVLKNLAEGTLVKNWKVEYSPAWDNRNAKVAYLEGFARTIVGVAPWLALPDDATEEGQLRKKMRDYALKSIENSVNPLHPDYMLWRKEGQTLVDAAFLAQALLKAPDALWKPLNSVAQKQVIEEFKLLRRVVPPNNNWVLFAAIVEAFLLSIGEDADRYRIEFGVRKIEDWYVGDGWFKDGETFHTDYYNSYVIQPMMVDVLQTWLEANKRQSPNGNHKALQDRTNLAVKRMQRHADFLERLISPEGTFPAFGRSVTYRLGAFQALTHAALIHQLPDGVNPAQVRCALTAVMKRMFAQEGIFDKEGWLTLGFAGHQPNIADSYSNAGSMYLTTLGFLPLGLPTTDPFWDDPNAEWTQQKAWSGKPFKKDGAVNY
;
A
#
# COMPACT_ATOMS: atom_id res chain seq x y z
N MET A 1 -16.71 -4.96 52.75
CA MET A 1 -18.04 -5.46 53.17
C MET A 1 -18.95 -5.39 51.95
N THR A 2 -19.73 -6.43 51.66
CA THR A 2 -20.69 -6.42 50.54
C THR A 2 -22.11 -6.48 51.06
N VAL A 3 -22.97 -5.56 50.61
CA VAL A 3 -24.40 -5.55 50.90
C VAL A 3 -25.16 -5.97 49.64
N PHE A 4 -25.93 -7.06 49.74
CA PHE A 4 -26.78 -7.51 48.65
C PHE A 4 -28.17 -6.87 48.72
N SER A 5 -28.41 -5.91 47.83
CA SER A 5 -29.64 -5.12 47.74
C SER A 5 -30.58 -5.65 46.63
N GLN A 6 -31.79 -5.10 46.51
CA GLN A 6 -32.70 -5.51 45.43
C GLN A 6 -32.23 -5.06 44.04
N LYS A 7 -31.64 -3.86 43.92
CA LYS A 7 -31.27 -3.26 42.61
C LYS A 7 -29.99 -2.41 42.60
N GLY A 8 -29.44 -2.07 43.76
CA GLY A 8 -28.29 -1.17 43.86
C GLY A 8 -26.98 -1.86 43.47
N ARG A 9 -26.14 -1.12 42.73
CA ARG A 9 -24.76 -1.46 42.38
C ARG A 9 -23.87 -0.26 42.69
N GLY A 10 -22.74 -0.49 43.35
CA GLY A 10 -21.75 0.56 43.63
C GLY A 10 -20.64 0.06 44.54
N GLY A 11 -19.51 0.73 44.48
CA GLY A 11 -18.37 0.50 45.36
C GLY A 11 -17.87 1.82 45.93
N LEU A 12 -17.19 1.73 47.07
CA LEU A 12 -16.46 2.82 47.66
C LEU A 12 -15.17 2.28 48.26
N GLU A 13 -14.06 2.82 47.78
CA GLU A 13 -12.73 2.47 48.19
C GLU A 13 -12.34 3.08 49.53
N HIS A 14 -11.56 2.32 50.30
CA HIS A 14 -10.89 2.76 51.53
C HIS A 14 -9.42 2.29 51.54
N LEU A 15 -8.60 2.85 52.44
CA LEU A 15 -7.15 2.58 52.48
C LEU A 15 -6.77 1.10 52.59
N TYR A 16 -7.61 0.31 53.26
CA TYR A 16 -7.39 -1.12 53.55
C TYR A 16 -8.68 -1.95 53.41
N SER A 17 -9.75 -1.40 52.84
CA SER A 17 -11.02 -2.11 52.65
C SER A 17 -11.83 -1.46 51.53
N THR A 18 -12.97 -2.06 51.17
CA THR A 18 -13.97 -1.46 50.28
C THR A 18 -15.36 -1.80 50.80
N ALA A 19 -16.32 -0.90 50.57
CA ALA A 19 -17.74 -1.12 50.79
C ALA A 19 -18.43 -1.32 49.43
N LEU A 20 -19.07 -2.47 49.23
CA LEU A 20 -19.70 -2.85 47.97
C LEU A 20 -21.21 -2.99 48.17
N ILE A 21 -21.98 -2.60 47.16
CA ILE A 21 -23.40 -2.91 47.04
C ILE A 21 -23.58 -3.62 45.70
N SER A 22 -24.26 -4.76 45.72
CA SER A 22 -24.53 -5.55 44.50
C SER A 22 -25.99 -6.04 44.49
N PRO A 23 -26.65 -6.14 43.31
CA PRO A 23 -28.01 -6.67 43.22
C PRO A 23 -28.02 -8.17 43.54
N ARG A 24 -28.82 -8.56 44.54
CA ARG A 24 -28.90 -9.94 45.05
C ARG A 24 -29.31 -10.94 43.96
N GLU A 25 -30.27 -10.59 43.12
CA GLU A 25 -30.79 -11.49 42.09
C GLU A 25 -29.82 -11.68 40.93
N GLU A 26 -29.00 -10.68 40.62
CA GLU A 26 -28.00 -10.75 39.56
C GLU A 26 -26.76 -11.53 40.00
N TYR A 27 -26.38 -11.45 41.28
CA TYR A 27 -25.24 -12.17 41.83
C TYR A 27 -25.27 -13.69 41.56
N PHE A 28 -26.45 -14.30 41.53
CA PHE A 28 -26.61 -15.73 41.27
C PHE A 28 -26.62 -16.10 39.78
N LYS A 29 -26.56 -15.12 38.87
CA LYS A 29 -26.48 -15.33 37.43
C LYS A 29 -25.03 -15.18 36.96
N PRO A 30 -24.57 -15.94 35.94
CA PRO A 30 -23.19 -15.85 35.46
C PRO A 30 -22.74 -14.42 35.11
N ALA A 31 -23.58 -13.67 34.37
CA ALA A 31 -23.26 -12.31 33.97
C ALA A 31 -23.20 -11.33 35.16
N GLY A 32 -24.11 -11.47 36.13
CA GLY A 32 -24.12 -10.61 37.32
C GLY A 32 -23.02 -10.95 38.32
N TYR A 33 -22.60 -12.23 38.40
CA TYR A 33 -21.42 -12.62 39.14
C TYR A 33 -20.14 -12.05 38.52
N GLU A 34 -20.03 -12.09 37.18
CA GLU A 34 -18.92 -11.47 36.47
C GLU A 34 -18.87 -9.95 36.71
N ASP A 35 -20.00 -9.23 36.63
CA ASP A 35 -20.08 -7.80 36.95
C ASP A 35 -19.68 -7.51 38.41
N TYR A 36 -20.08 -8.36 39.36
CA TYR A 36 -19.65 -8.24 40.75
C TYR A 36 -18.13 -8.42 40.91
N LEU A 37 -17.52 -9.37 40.20
CA LEU A 37 -16.07 -9.55 40.19
C LEU A 37 -15.35 -8.38 39.52
N THR A 38 -15.92 -7.82 38.45
CA THR A 38 -15.41 -6.58 37.83
C THR A 38 -15.43 -5.42 38.82
N LEU A 39 -16.52 -5.25 39.57
CA LEU A 39 -16.61 -4.24 40.63
C LEU A 39 -15.56 -4.47 41.73
N ILE A 40 -15.32 -5.73 42.15
CA ILE A 40 -14.23 -6.02 43.09
C ILE A 40 -12.88 -5.63 42.50
N ALA A 41 -12.61 -5.96 41.23
CA ALA A 41 -11.34 -5.65 40.58
C ALA A 41 -11.11 -4.14 40.49
N HIS A 42 -12.16 -3.36 40.19
CA HIS A 42 -12.15 -1.90 40.20
C HIS A 42 -11.72 -1.35 41.58
N GLU A 43 -12.44 -1.76 42.62
CA GLU A 43 -12.21 -1.32 44.00
C GLU A 43 -10.87 -1.83 44.56
N TYR A 44 -10.41 -2.98 44.10
CA TYR A 44 -9.10 -3.51 44.46
C TYR A 44 -7.96 -2.72 43.82
N PHE A 45 -8.10 -2.30 42.56
CA PHE A 45 -7.11 -1.45 41.92
C PHE A 45 -7.03 -0.07 42.59
N HIS A 46 -8.15 0.41 43.12
CA HIS A 46 -8.19 1.64 43.89
C HIS A 46 -7.34 1.63 45.18
N LEU A 47 -6.95 0.44 45.66
CA LEU A 47 -5.98 0.33 46.76
C LEU A 47 -4.68 1.09 46.44
N TRP A 48 -4.27 1.13 45.18
CA TRP A 48 -3.13 1.92 44.71
C TRP A 48 -3.57 3.25 44.09
N ASN A 49 -4.48 3.23 43.13
CA ASN A 49 -4.96 4.43 42.42
C ASN A 49 -6.10 5.10 43.18
N VAL A 50 -6.06 6.40 43.47
CA VAL A 50 -6.94 7.14 44.40
C VAL A 50 -6.56 7.02 45.88
N LYS A 51 -6.15 5.86 46.40
CA LYS A 51 -5.82 5.73 47.85
C LYS A 51 -4.35 5.93 48.23
N ARG A 52 -3.40 5.68 47.33
CA ARG A 52 -1.96 5.88 47.57
C ARG A 52 -1.35 6.81 46.55
N LEU A 53 -1.72 6.64 45.28
CA LEU A 53 -1.49 7.57 44.21
C LEU A 53 -2.78 8.35 44.00
N CYS A 54 -2.85 9.59 44.46
CA CYS A 54 -4.05 10.41 44.33
C CYS A 54 -3.71 11.81 43.77
N PRO A 55 -4.67 12.49 43.12
CA PRO A 55 -4.55 13.91 42.84
C PRO A 55 -4.30 14.69 44.14
N GLN A 56 -3.44 15.70 44.09
CA GLN A 56 -3.10 16.52 45.28
C GLN A 56 -4.33 17.03 46.07
N PRO A 57 -5.46 17.44 45.44
CA PRO A 57 -6.67 17.83 46.18
C PRO A 57 -7.31 16.72 47.03
N PHE A 58 -6.98 15.44 46.80
CA PHE A 58 -7.52 14.29 47.54
C PHE A 58 -6.60 13.82 48.66
N ASP A 59 -5.43 14.44 48.83
CA ASP A 59 -4.51 14.16 49.95
C ASP A 59 -5.02 14.80 51.26
N ASN A 60 -5.71 15.95 51.18
CA ASN A 60 -6.40 16.60 52.30
C ASN A 60 -7.78 17.11 51.86
N PHE A 61 -8.84 16.39 52.20
CA PHE A 61 -10.20 16.76 51.83
C PHE A 61 -10.74 17.92 52.67
N GLU A 62 -11.24 18.97 52.02
CA GLU A 62 -12.16 19.92 52.64
C GLU A 62 -13.57 19.32 52.64
N TYR A 63 -14.06 18.87 53.80
CA TYR A 63 -15.35 18.16 53.88
C TYR A 63 -16.57 19.09 53.79
N GLU A 64 -16.38 20.42 53.83
CA GLU A 64 -17.45 21.42 53.79
C GLU A 64 -17.64 22.04 52.39
N ALA A 65 -16.81 21.68 51.41
CA ALA A 65 -16.84 22.22 50.05
C ALA A 65 -16.41 21.18 48.99
N GLU A 66 -16.67 21.48 47.71
CA GLU A 66 -16.23 20.64 46.60
C GLU A 66 -14.70 20.69 46.41
N ASN A 67 -14.08 19.51 46.35
CA ASN A 67 -12.64 19.38 46.07
C ASN A 67 -12.45 19.15 44.56
N TYR A 68 -12.19 20.22 43.81
CA TYR A 68 -12.08 20.16 42.35
C TYR A 68 -10.78 19.53 41.87
N THR A 69 -10.87 18.61 40.91
CA THR A 69 -9.72 18.07 40.18
C THR A 69 -10.10 17.71 38.75
N THR A 70 -9.19 17.93 37.81
CA THR A 70 -9.34 17.50 36.42
C THR A 70 -8.78 16.10 36.17
N LEU A 71 -8.20 15.46 37.19
CA LEU A 71 -7.49 14.18 37.06
C LEU A 71 -8.36 12.94 37.28
N LEU A 72 -9.70 13.09 37.34
CA LEU A 72 -10.61 11.94 37.46
C LEU A 72 -10.53 10.99 36.25
N TRP A 73 -10.17 11.48 35.06
CA TRP A 73 -9.92 10.60 33.91
C TRP A 73 -8.77 9.62 34.16
N GLN A 74 -7.79 10.01 34.98
CA GLN A 74 -6.70 9.12 35.42
C GLN A 74 -7.15 8.28 36.62
N ALA A 75 -7.79 8.90 37.61
CA ALA A 75 -8.18 8.25 38.85
C ALA A 75 -9.25 7.16 38.64
N GLU A 76 -10.27 7.45 37.83
CA GLU A 76 -11.39 6.55 37.52
C GLU A 76 -11.24 5.89 36.16
N GLY A 77 -10.78 6.62 35.15
CA GLY A 77 -10.65 6.08 33.79
C GLY A 77 -9.57 5.00 33.69
N PHE A 78 -8.42 5.16 34.35
CA PHE A 78 -7.43 4.08 34.40
C PHE A 78 -7.94 2.89 35.19
N THR A 79 -8.60 3.12 36.33
CA THR A 79 -9.19 2.04 37.13
C THR A 79 -10.19 1.24 36.31
N SER A 80 -11.04 1.91 35.52
CA SER A 80 -12.03 1.27 34.65
C SER A 80 -11.41 0.48 33.48
N TYR A 81 -10.21 0.84 33.04
CA TYR A 81 -9.45 0.00 32.10
C TYR A 81 -8.81 -1.19 32.82
N TYR A 82 -8.15 -0.95 33.96
CA TYR A 82 -7.40 -1.96 34.69
C TYR A 82 -8.29 -3.02 35.36
N GLU A 83 -9.54 -2.71 35.71
CA GLU A 83 -10.50 -3.72 36.17
C GLU A 83 -10.61 -4.88 35.16
N ASN A 84 -10.69 -4.55 33.86
CA ASN A 84 -10.84 -5.53 32.79
C ASN A 84 -9.50 -6.24 32.51
N VAL A 85 -8.37 -5.55 32.66
CA VAL A 85 -7.04 -6.19 32.57
C VAL A 85 -6.84 -7.21 33.68
N ILE A 86 -7.25 -6.90 34.92
CA ILE A 86 -7.19 -7.80 36.06
C ILE A 86 -8.07 -9.02 35.79
N MET A 87 -9.31 -8.81 35.35
CA MET A 87 -10.25 -9.88 35.02
C MET A 87 -9.70 -10.81 33.93
N LEU A 88 -9.08 -10.27 32.88
CA LEU A 88 -8.48 -11.06 31.81
C LEU A 88 -7.28 -11.87 32.31
N LYS A 89 -6.35 -11.24 33.05
CA LYS A 89 -5.15 -11.91 33.57
C LYS A 89 -5.47 -12.99 34.60
N ALA A 90 -6.54 -12.80 35.37
CA ALA A 90 -7.05 -13.81 36.30
C ALA A 90 -7.80 -14.97 35.62
N GLY A 91 -7.98 -14.91 34.29
CA GLY A 91 -8.73 -15.92 33.53
C GLY A 91 -10.24 -15.89 33.78
N LEU A 92 -10.77 -14.76 34.28
CA LEU A 92 -12.18 -14.59 34.61
C LEU A 92 -13.03 -14.11 33.43
N ILE A 93 -12.40 -13.56 32.39
CA ILE A 93 -13.03 -13.20 31.10
C ILE A 93 -12.16 -13.64 29.93
N THR A 94 -12.75 -13.79 28.75
CA THR A 94 -12.02 -14.12 27.51
C THR A 94 -11.44 -12.86 26.85
N PRO A 95 -10.45 -13.00 25.93
CA PRO A 95 -9.95 -11.88 25.13
C PRO A 95 -11.03 -11.12 24.35
N GLU A 96 -12.02 -11.84 23.82
CA GLU A 96 -13.14 -11.24 23.08
C GLU A 96 -14.02 -10.38 23.99
N SER A 97 -14.35 -10.90 25.19
CA SER A 97 -15.11 -10.15 26.21
C SER A 97 -14.34 -8.90 26.66
N PHE A 98 -13.02 -9.01 26.85
CA PHE A 98 -12.15 -7.88 27.16
C PHE A 98 -12.20 -6.77 26.10
N ILE A 99 -12.12 -7.12 24.82
CA ILE A 99 -12.21 -6.15 23.71
C ILE A 99 -13.59 -5.48 23.70
N GLN A 100 -14.65 -6.29 23.85
CA GLN A 100 -16.02 -5.77 23.84
C GLN A 100 -16.24 -4.78 24.98
N LYS A 101 -15.87 -5.13 26.22
CA LYS A 101 -16.03 -4.26 27.40
C LYS A 101 -15.25 -2.95 27.27
N ASN A 102 -14.00 -2.99 26.80
CA ASN A 102 -13.19 -1.78 26.63
C ASN A 102 -13.64 -0.88 25.47
N THR A 103 -14.30 -1.46 24.45
CA THR A 103 -14.93 -0.69 23.38
C THR A 103 -16.11 0.12 23.93
N TYR A 104 -16.94 -0.45 24.80
CA TYR A 104 -18.03 0.27 25.46
C TYR A 104 -17.54 1.36 26.42
N LEU A 105 -16.43 1.12 27.14
CA LEU A 105 -15.77 2.11 28.00
C LEU A 105 -15.28 3.35 27.24
N SER A 106 -14.80 3.19 26.00
CA SER A 106 -14.34 4.31 25.16
C SER A 106 -15.44 5.22 24.60
N LEU A 107 -16.73 4.82 24.69
CA LEU A 107 -17.86 5.48 24.03
C LEU A 107 -18.89 6.11 24.99
N GLY A 108 -18.55 6.28 26.27
CA GLY A 108 -19.46 6.83 27.28
C GLY A 108 -19.85 8.30 27.06
N THR A 109 -21.06 8.52 26.50
CA THR A 109 -21.88 9.76 26.37
C THR A 109 -22.14 10.30 24.97
N LEU A 110 -22.49 9.42 24.01
CA LEU A 110 -23.42 9.80 22.94
C LEU A 110 -24.61 8.85 22.98
N SER A 111 -25.77 9.38 23.37
CA SER A 111 -27.08 8.74 23.20
C SER A 111 -27.32 8.53 21.71
N LEU A 112 -26.83 7.41 21.17
CA LEU A 112 -27.33 6.89 19.90
C LEU A 112 -28.63 6.16 20.20
N ALA A 113 -29.74 6.89 20.07
CA ALA A 113 -30.98 6.26 19.66
C ALA A 113 -30.63 5.32 18.51
N THR A 114 -30.94 4.04 18.67
CA THR A 114 -30.70 3.00 17.67
C THR A 114 -31.58 3.28 16.45
N VAL A 115 -31.15 4.22 15.61
CA VAL A 115 -31.47 4.18 14.20
C VAL A 115 -30.73 2.95 13.71
N LYS A 116 -31.48 1.88 13.41
CA LYS A 116 -30.97 0.81 12.55
C LYS A 116 -30.69 1.45 11.19
N SER A 117 -29.52 2.08 11.06
CA SER A 117 -28.92 2.31 9.76
C SER A 117 -28.85 0.94 9.10
N PRO A 118 -29.31 0.80 7.84
CA PRO A 118 -29.05 -0.44 7.12
C PRO A 118 -27.55 -0.68 7.21
N LYS A 119 -27.16 -1.89 7.67
CA LYS A 119 -25.77 -2.32 7.66
C LYS A 119 -25.31 -2.10 6.21
N ALA A 120 -24.53 -1.04 5.97
CA ALA A 120 -23.93 -0.84 4.66
C ALA A 120 -23.24 -2.16 4.33
N ALA A 121 -23.57 -2.74 3.17
CA ALA A 121 -22.91 -3.95 2.73
C ALA A 121 -21.41 -3.69 2.86
N GLU A 122 -20.70 -4.57 3.57
CA GLU A 122 -19.26 -4.41 3.76
C GLU A 122 -18.62 -4.31 2.38
N GLU A 123 -17.94 -3.19 2.12
CA GLU A 123 -17.35 -2.94 0.81
C GLU A 123 -16.39 -4.09 0.47
N SER A 124 -16.56 -4.68 -0.72
CA SER A 124 -15.69 -5.78 -1.13
C SER A 124 -14.23 -5.30 -1.21
N PRO A 125 -13.23 -6.13 -0.90
CA PRO A 125 -11.83 -5.75 -1.04
C PRO A 125 -11.51 -5.19 -2.43
N ARG A 126 -12.11 -5.75 -3.48
CA ARG A 126 -11.92 -5.27 -4.85
C ARG A 126 -12.41 -3.84 -5.05
N LEU A 127 -13.64 -3.54 -4.61
CA LEU A 127 -14.20 -2.20 -4.74
C LEU A 127 -13.41 -1.18 -3.89
N TYR A 128 -12.96 -1.57 -2.71
CA TYR A 128 -12.05 -0.78 -1.88
C TYR A 128 -10.74 -0.45 -2.62
N TRP A 129 -10.09 -1.44 -3.24
CA TRP A 129 -8.86 -1.22 -4.02
C TRP A 129 -9.11 -0.28 -5.20
N ALA A 130 -10.21 -0.48 -5.93
CA ALA A 130 -10.56 0.34 -7.08
C ALA A 130 -10.81 1.81 -6.68
N LYS A 131 -11.56 2.06 -5.60
CA LYS A 131 -11.80 3.41 -5.09
C LYS A 131 -10.53 4.07 -4.55
N LEU A 132 -9.67 3.32 -3.88
CA LEU A 132 -8.39 3.84 -3.40
C LEU A 132 -7.46 4.20 -4.56
N LEU A 133 -7.33 3.33 -5.57
CA LEU A 133 -6.58 3.63 -6.79
C LEU A 133 -7.16 4.86 -7.50
N TYR A 134 -8.49 4.93 -7.61
CA TYR A 134 -9.16 6.08 -8.23
C TYR A 134 -8.87 7.38 -7.48
N LYS A 135 -8.97 7.39 -6.14
CA LYS A 135 -8.64 8.54 -5.30
C LYS A 135 -7.20 8.99 -5.48
N ILE A 136 -6.26 8.05 -5.62
CA ILE A 136 -4.85 8.37 -5.87
C ILE A 136 -4.68 8.93 -7.28
N ALA A 137 -5.23 8.27 -8.30
CA ALA A 137 -4.92 8.56 -9.70
C ALA A 137 -5.71 9.73 -10.30
N GLU A 138 -6.94 9.98 -9.84
CA GLU A 138 -7.84 10.97 -10.43
C GLU A 138 -7.23 12.37 -10.45
N PRO A 139 -6.64 12.92 -9.36
CA PRO A 139 -6.04 14.23 -9.39
C PRO A 139 -5.01 14.39 -10.52
N VAL A 140 -4.13 13.41 -10.75
CA VAL A 140 -3.11 13.50 -11.80
C VAL A 140 -3.72 13.37 -13.19
N LEU A 141 -4.48 12.31 -13.44
CA LEU A 141 -4.96 11.99 -14.79
C LEU A 141 -6.09 12.92 -15.24
N LYS A 142 -6.98 13.34 -14.34
CA LYS A 142 -8.03 14.31 -14.66
C LYS A 142 -7.43 15.66 -15.02
N ASN A 143 -6.55 16.20 -14.18
CA ASN A 143 -5.99 17.52 -14.41
C ASN A 143 -5.14 17.55 -15.69
N LEU A 144 -4.38 16.48 -15.99
CA LEU A 144 -3.61 16.40 -17.22
C LEU A 144 -4.50 16.25 -18.47
N ALA A 145 -5.58 15.47 -18.39
CA ALA A 145 -6.59 15.37 -19.45
C ALA A 145 -7.27 16.73 -19.74
N GLU A 146 -7.50 17.53 -18.70
CA GLU A 146 -8.15 18.84 -18.77
C GLU A 146 -7.17 20.00 -19.06
N GLY A 147 -5.85 19.73 -19.15
CA GLY A 147 -4.83 20.75 -19.41
C GLY A 147 -4.61 21.73 -18.27
N THR A 148 -4.77 21.24 -17.04
CA THR A 148 -4.69 22.03 -15.81
C THR A 148 -3.72 21.44 -14.77
N LEU A 149 -2.93 20.41 -15.10
CA LEU A 149 -2.04 19.75 -14.15
C LEU A 149 -0.99 20.72 -13.62
N VAL A 150 -0.25 21.40 -14.51
CA VAL A 150 0.80 22.35 -14.10
C VAL A 150 0.20 23.56 -13.37
N LYS A 151 -1.04 23.92 -13.70
CA LYS A 151 -1.75 25.03 -13.06
C LYS A 151 -2.19 24.70 -11.64
N ASN A 152 -2.75 23.51 -11.44
CA ASN A 152 -3.45 23.15 -10.20
C ASN A 152 -2.56 22.41 -9.20
N TRP A 153 -1.52 21.72 -9.66
CA TRP A 153 -0.65 20.95 -8.78
C TRP A 153 0.61 21.72 -8.38
N LYS A 154 0.60 22.24 -7.14
CA LYS A 154 1.79 22.80 -6.50
C LYS A 154 2.62 21.67 -5.91
N VAL A 155 3.54 21.13 -6.72
CA VAL A 155 4.38 20.00 -6.34
C VAL A 155 5.24 20.33 -5.11
N GLU A 156 5.23 19.43 -4.13
CA GLU A 156 6.16 19.42 -3.01
C GLU A 156 7.48 18.75 -3.41
N TYR A 157 8.62 19.29 -2.97
CA TYR A 157 9.96 18.75 -3.25
C TYR A 157 10.66 18.37 -1.94
N SER A 158 11.58 17.40 -2.02
CA SER A 158 12.41 17.02 -0.88
C SER A 158 13.08 18.25 -0.24
N PRO A 159 13.16 18.34 1.10
CA PRO A 159 13.97 19.36 1.76
C PRO A 159 15.43 19.40 1.30
N ALA A 160 15.93 18.28 0.77
CA ALA A 160 17.28 18.14 0.21
C ALA A 160 17.29 18.17 -1.34
N TRP A 161 16.32 18.83 -1.97
CA TRP A 161 16.15 18.84 -3.44
C TRP A 161 17.45 19.15 -4.18
N ASP A 162 17.76 18.34 -5.19
CA ASP A 162 18.99 18.46 -5.98
C ASP A 162 19.01 19.64 -6.98
N ASN A 163 17.98 20.50 -6.95
CA ASN A 163 17.83 21.71 -7.75
C ASN A 163 17.73 21.48 -9.26
N ARG A 164 17.46 20.26 -9.73
CA ARG A 164 17.10 20.04 -11.14
C ARG A 164 15.80 20.75 -11.48
N ASN A 165 15.51 20.85 -12.78
CA ASN A 165 14.29 21.53 -13.26
C ASN A 165 13.02 20.96 -12.61
N ALA A 166 12.34 21.77 -11.83
CA ALA A 166 11.13 21.42 -11.08
C ALA A 166 10.03 20.77 -11.95
N LYS A 167 9.98 21.08 -13.26
CA LYS A 167 8.99 20.52 -14.19
C LYS A 167 9.12 19.02 -14.43
N VAL A 168 10.20 18.36 -14.03
CA VAL A 168 10.31 16.88 -14.10
C VAL A 168 9.19 16.17 -13.34
N ALA A 169 8.72 16.78 -12.25
CA ALA A 169 7.74 16.18 -11.35
C ALA A 169 6.39 15.85 -12.02
N TYR A 170 6.01 16.58 -13.07
CA TYR A 170 4.74 16.36 -13.75
C TYR A 170 4.74 15.10 -14.61
N LEU A 171 5.82 14.87 -15.37
CA LEU A 171 5.99 13.64 -16.14
C LEU A 171 6.18 12.46 -15.18
N GLU A 172 6.94 12.65 -14.12
CA GLU A 172 7.15 11.66 -13.07
C GLU A 172 5.82 11.25 -12.41
N GLY A 173 5.02 12.20 -11.95
CA GLY A 173 3.70 11.93 -11.38
C GLY A 173 2.77 11.23 -12.36
N PHE A 174 2.71 11.70 -13.61
CA PHE A 174 1.88 11.08 -14.65
C PHE A 174 2.28 9.64 -14.96
N ALA A 175 3.54 9.41 -15.32
CA ALA A 175 4.02 8.10 -15.75
C ALA A 175 3.95 7.06 -14.63
N ARG A 176 4.30 7.47 -13.40
CA ARG A 176 4.21 6.61 -12.21
C ARG A 176 2.76 6.34 -11.80
N THR A 177 1.81 7.21 -12.14
CA THR A 177 0.38 6.93 -11.95
C THR A 177 -0.14 5.93 -12.97
N ILE A 178 0.09 6.21 -14.26
CA ILE A 178 -0.55 5.42 -15.33
C ILE A 178 -0.05 3.97 -15.38
N VAL A 179 1.19 3.69 -14.98
CA VAL A 179 1.74 2.33 -14.94
C VAL A 179 1.00 1.41 -13.99
N GLY A 180 0.62 1.88 -12.80
CA GLY A 180 -0.16 1.09 -11.84
C GLY A 180 -1.65 1.00 -12.20
N VAL A 181 -2.16 2.01 -12.92
CA VAL A 181 -3.55 2.07 -13.38
C VAL A 181 -3.79 1.20 -14.62
N ALA A 182 -2.77 1.02 -15.48
CA ALA A 182 -2.91 0.39 -16.78
C ALA A 182 -3.58 -1.00 -16.78
N PRO A 183 -3.17 -1.97 -15.93
CA PRO A 183 -3.83 -3.28 -15.92
C PRO A 183 -5.33 -3.20 -15.63
N TRP A 184 -5.74 -2.33 -14.71
CA TRP A 184 -7.15 -2.14 -14.39
C TRP A 184 -7.93 -1.63 -15.60
N LEU A 185 -7.36 -0.70 -16.38
CA LEU A 185 -8.00 -0.15 -17.59
C LEU A 185 -8.11 -1.15 -18.75
N ALA A 186 -7.33 -2.23 -18.74
CA ALA A 186 -7.38 -3.29 -19.75
C ALA A 186 -8.66 -4.13 -19.67
N LEU A 187 -9.34 -4.13 -18.52
CA LEU A 187 -10.60 -4.84 -18.35
C LEU A 187 -11.75 -4.15 -19.11
N PRO A 188 -12.75 -4.92 -19.61
CA PRO A 188 -13.90 -4.35 -20.31
C PRO A 188 -14.72 -3.43 -19.43
N ASP A 189 -15.47 -2.50 -20.01
CA ASP A 189 -16.43 -1.69 -19.25
C ASP A 189 -17.67 -2.51 -18.92
N ASP A 190 -18.28 -2.20 -17.77
CA ASP A 190 -19.53 -2.78 -17.33
C ASP A 190 -20.35 -1.73 -16.55
N ALA A 191 -21.57 -2.08 -16.17
CA ALA A 191 -22.50 -1.15 -15.51
C ALA A 191 -22.26 -1.02 -13.99
N THR A 192 -21.31 -1.75 -13.41
CA THR A 192 -21.01 -1.69 -11.97
C THR A 192 -20.39 -0.35 -11.59
N GLU A 193 -20.39 -0.03 -10.29
CA GLU A 193 -19.69 1.16 -9.78
C GLU A 193 -18.21 1.16 -10.20
N GLU A 194 -17.51 0.02 -10.09
CA GLU A 194 -16.13 -0.12 -10.53
C GLU A 194 -15.99 0.12 -12.05
N GLY A 195 -16.88 -0.45 -12.86
CA GLY A 195 -16.88 -0.29 -14.32
C GLY A 195 -17.05 1.16 -14.75
N GLN A 196 -17.90 1.93 -14.07
CA GLN A 196 -18.08 3.36 -14.34
C GLN A 196 -16.85 4.19 -13.97
N LEU A 197 -16.23 3.91 -12.82
CA LEU A 197 -14.96 4.54 -12.41
C LEU A 197 -13.83 4.20 -13.41
N ARG A 198 -13.72 2.93 -13.80
CA ARG A 198 -12.74 2.44 -14.77
C ARG A 198 -12.87 3.13 -16.11
N LYS A 199 -14.09 3.22 -16.65
CA LYS A 199 -14.36 3.91 -17.92
C LYS A 199 -13.92 5.36 -17.88
N LYS A 200 -14.35 6.10 -16.85
CA LYS A 200 -13.98 7.52 -16.67
C LYS A 200 -12.46 7.69 -16.54
N MET A 201 -11.79 6.79 -15.83
CA MET A 201 -10.33 6.81 -15.71
C MET A 201 -9.62 6.50 -17.03
N ARG A 202 -10.17 5.61 -17.87
CA ARG A 202 -9.61 5.31 -19.20
C ARG A 202 -9.66 6.54 -20.11
N ASP A 203 -10.77 7.27 -20.09
CA ASP A 203 -10.93 8.52 -20.86
C ASP A 203 -9.88 9.56 -20.44
N TYR A 204 -9.67 9.73 -19.13
CA TYR A 204 -8.62 10.60 -18.60
C TYR A 204 -7.22 10.13 -18.99
N ALA A 205 -6.94 8.83 -18.92
CA ALA A 205 -5.63 8.27 -19.26
C ALA A 205 -5.28 8.50 -20.74
N LEU A 206 -6.21 8.21 -21.65
CA LEU A 206 -6.00 8.43 -23.09
C LEU A 206 -5.72 9.90 -23.40
N LYS A 207 -6.55 10.81 -22.87
CA LYS A 207 -6.35 12.24 -23.09
C LYS A 207 -5.06 12.76 -22.44
N SER A 208 -4.69 12.20 -21.29
CA SER A 208 -3.43 12.53 -20.61
C SER A 208 -2.21 12.15 -21.43
N ILE A 209 -2.21 10.97 -22.07
CA ILE A 209 -1.12 10.56 -22.97
C ILE A 209 -1.00 11.57 -24.11
N GLU A 210 -2.09 11.88 -24.82
CA GLU A 210 -2.10 12.86 -25.92
C GLU A 210 -1.55 14.23 -25.49
N ASN A 211 -2.05 14.75 -24.36
CA ASN A 211 -1.67 16.05 -23.85
C ASN A 211 -0.21 16.11 -23.40
N SER A 212 0.31 15.00 -22.86
CA SER A 212 1.69 14.93 -22.36
C SER A 212 2.74 15.02 -23.47
N VAL A 213 2.40 14.65 -24.71
CA VAL A 213 3.32 14.59 -25.86
C VAL A 213 3.04 15.65 -26.94
N ASN A 214 1.97 16.44 -26.80
CA ASN A 214 1.64 17.50 -27.76
C ASN A 214 2.39 18.81 -27.44
N PRO A 215 3.37 19.26 -28.26
CA PRO A 215 4.18 20.44 -27.96
C PRO A 215 3.42 21.77 -27.88
N LEU A 216 2.18 21.81 -28.39
CA LEU A 216 1.32 22.99 -28.35
C LEU A 216 0.42 23.03 -27.10
N HIS A 217 0.41 21.96 -26.31
CA HIS A 217 -0.46 21.84 -25.14
C HIS A 217 0.18 22.49 -23.90
N PRO A 218 -0.59 23.17 -23.02
CA PRO A 218 -0.05 23.80 -21.80
C PRO A 218 0.65 22.82 -20.85
N ASP A 219 0.18 21.56 -20.81
CA ASP A 219 0.78 20.48 -20.02
C ASP A 219 1.70 19.57 -20.84
N TYR A 220 2.30 20.07 -21.93
CA TYR A 220 3.37 19.35 -22.61
C TYR A 220 4.54 19.06 -21.66
N MET A 221 4.96 17.81 -21.59
CA MET A 221 5.97 17.38 -20.63
C MET A 221 7.40 17.67 -21.09
N LEU A 222 8.33 17.65 -20.14
CA LEU A 222 9.74 18.05 -20.35
C LEU A 222 10.58 17.02 -21.15
N TRP A 223 10.00 16.30 -22.12
CA TRP A 223 10.61 15.15 -22.82
C TRP A 223 12.02 15.36 -23.36
N ARG A 224 12.34 16.61 -23.74
CA ARG A 224 13.58 16.98 -24.45
C ARG A 224 14.68 17.54 -23.55
N LYS A 225 14.53 17.52 -22.22
CA LYS A 225 15.53 17.95 -21.24
C LYS A 225 15.62 16.97 -20.08
N GLU A 226 16.65 17.13 -19.25
CA GLU A 226 16.94 16.30 -18.07
C GLU A 226 17.19 14.82 -18.40
N GLY A 227 17.91 14.12 -17.51
CA GLY A 227 18.08 12.66 -17.61
C GLY A 227 16.87 11.90 -17.06
N GLN A 228 16.17 12.48 -16.07
CA GLN A 228 15.04 11.88 -15.36
C GLN A 228 13.91 11.43 -16.31
N THR A 229 13.72 12.10 -17.43
CA THR A 229 12.67 11.76 -18.40
C THR A 229 12.80 10.33 -18.94
N LEU A 230 14.00 9.74 -18.94
CA LEU A 230 14.18 8.33 -19.32
C LEU A 230 13.47 7.39 -18.34
N VAL A 231 13.56 7.67 -17.04
CA VAL A 231 12.91 6.90 -15.97
C VAL A 231 11.40 6.95 -16.15
N ASP A 232 10.87 8.14 -16.36
CA ASP A 232 9.42 8.33 -16.43
C ASP A 232 8.87 7.77 -17.75
N ALA A 233 9.61 7.91 -18.86
CA ALA A 233 9.28 7.24 -20.11
C ALA A 233 9.21 5.72 -19.97
N ALA A 234 10.09 5.13 -19.16
CA ALA A 234 10.10 3.70 -18.92
C ALA A 234 8.82 3.21 -18.23
N PHE A 235 8.32 3.94 -17.24
CA PHE A 235 7.03 3.63 -16.62
C PHE A 235 5.86 3.83 -17.59
N LEU A 236 5.89 4.87 -18.44
CA LEU A 236 4.88 5.03 -19.49
C LEU A 236 4.94 3.89 -20.52
N ALA A 237 6.13 3.50 -20.98
CA ALA A 237 6.33 2.37 -21.89
C ALA A 237 5.79 1.07 -21.28
N GLN A 238 6.07 0.84 -20.00
CA GLN A 238 5.57 -0.31 -19.26
C GLN A 238 4.03 -0.27 -19.15
N ALA A 239 3.42 0.89 -18.94
CA ALA A 239 1.96 1.05 -18.95
C ALA A 239 1.34 0.67 -20.31
N LEU A 240 1.94 1.14 -21.41
CA LEU A 240 1.49 0.86 -22.77
C LEU A 240 1.65 -0.63 -23.14
N LEU A 241 2.68 -1.30 -22.61
CA LEU A 241 2.88 -2.75 -22.74
C LEU A 241 1.85 -3.56 -21.94
N LYS A 242 1.46 -3.08 -20.75
CA LYS A 242 0.49 -3.79 -19.88
C LYS A 242 -0.95 -3.69 -20.39
N ALA A 243 -1.31 -2.62 -21.09
CA ALA A 243 -2.68 -2.41 -21.56
C ALA A 243 -2.74 -1.86 -23.00
N PRO A 244 -2.16 -2.55 -24.00
CA PRO A 244 -2.02 -2.01 -25.36
C PRO A 244 -3.37 -1.73 -26.03
N ASP A 245 -4.38 -2.58 -25.78
CA ASP A 245 -5.74 -2.41 -26.32
C ASP A 245 -6.48 -1.22 -25.71
N ALA A 246 -6.17 -0.85 -24.47
CA ALA A 246 -6.84 0.24 -23.76
C ALA A 246 -6.09 1.57 -23.87
N LEU A 247 -4.76 1.56 -24.01
CA LEU A 247 -3.93 2.76 -23.90
C LEU A 247 -3.09 3.09 -25.13
N TRP A 248 -2.77 2.12 -26.01
CA TRP A 248 -1.95 2.38 -27.20
C TRP A 248 -2.78 2.39 -28.48
N LYS A 249 -3.50 1.31 -28.76
CA LYS A 249 -4.29 1.16 -30.00
C LYS A 249 -5.37 2.23 -30.17
N PRO A 250 -6.03 2.73 -29.10
CA PRO A 250 -7.04 3.78 -29.25
C PRO A 250 -6.48 5.18 -29.49
N LEU A 251 -5.17 5.41 -29.28
CA LEU A 251 -4.58 6.73 -29.53
C LEU A 251 -4.66 7.07 -31.02
N ASN A 252 -4.95 8.33 -31.31
CA ASN A 252 -4.89 8.82 -32.69
C ASN A 252 -3.45 8.78 -33.23
N SER A 253 -3.31 8.77 -34.56
CA SER A 253 -2.01 8.62 -35.23
C SER A 253 -1.02 9.75 -34.93
N VAL A 254 -1.50 10.96 -34.63
CA VAL A 254 -0.64 12.09 -34.23
C VAL A 254 -0.01 11.82 -32.87
N ALA A 255 -0.84 11.42 -31.89
CA ALA A 255 -0.36 11.09 -30.55
C ALA A 255 0.61 9.90 -30.56
N GLN A 256 0.29 8.84 -31.30
CA GLN A 256 1.21 7.70 -31.46
C GLN A 256 2.57 8.12 -32.02
N LYS A 257 2.57 8.94 -33.09
CA LYS A 257 3.81 9.46 -33.68
C LYS A 257 4.61 10.31 -32.69
N GLN A 258 3.93 11.16 -31.91
CA GLN A 258 4.58 12.00 -30.89
C GLN A 258 5.19 11.16 -29.77
N VAL A 259 4.47 10.14 -29.26
CA VAL A 259 5.04 9.19 -28.27
C VAL A 259 6.31 8.53 -28.82
N ILE A 260 6.26 8.02 -30.06
CA ILE A 260 7.42 7.37 -30.71
C ILE A 260 8.59 8.35 -30.86
N GLU A 261 8.33 9.58 -31.28
CA GLU A 261 9.35 10.62 -31.43
C GLU A 261 10.02 10.94 -30.09
N GLU A 262 9.24 11.21 -29.04
CA GLU A 262 9.78 11.53 -27.72
C GLU A 262 10.53 10.34 -27.11
N PHE A 263 10.07 9.10 -27.36
CA PHE A 263 10.77 7.90 -26.89
C PHE A 263 12.11 7.70 -27.60
N LYS A 264 12.16 7.82 -28.93
CA LYS A 264 13.42 7.73 -29.69
C LYS A 264 14.39 8.86 -29.32
N LEU A 265 13.88 10.05 -28.98
CA LEU A 265 14.71 11.17 -28.52
C LEU A 265 15.44 10.87 -27.21
N LEU A 266 14.93 9.95 -26.38
CA LEU A 266 15.58 9.56 -25.11
C LEU A 266 16.87 8.77 -25.31
N ARG A 267 17.18 8.32 -26.53
CA ARG A 267 18.50 7.76 -26.89
C ARG A 267 19.65 8.74 -26.63
N ARG A 268 19.38 10.04 -26.46
CA ARG A 268 20.34 11.05 -26.01
C ARG A 268 20.82 10.84 -24.57
N VAL A 269 20.01 10.19 -23.73
CA VAL A 269 20.32 9.94 -22.32
C VAL A 269 21.21 8.70 -22.26
N VAL A 270 22.40 8.84 -21.69
CA VAL A 270 23.29 7.72 -21.38
C VAL A 270 22.92 7.23 -19.98
N PRO A 271 22.38 6.01 -19.83
CA PRO A 271 22.02 5.49 -18.52
C PRO A 271 23.27 5.36 -17.62
N PRO A 272 23.24 5.83 -16.36
CA PRO A 272 24.25 5.46 -15.39
C PRO A 272 24.23 3.95 -15.15
N ASN A 273 25.34 3.43 -14.61
CA ASN A 273 25.57 2.00 -14.42
C ASN A 273 24.84 1.47 -13.17
N ASN A 274 23.51 1.48 -13.23
CA ASN A 274 22.56 1.03 -12.21
C ASN A 274 21.24 0.62 -12.91
N ASN A 275 20.12 0.55 -12.20
CA ASN A 275 18.80 0.19 -12.70
C ASN A 275 18.34 1.00 -13.93
N TRP A 276 18.94 2.18 -14.20
CA TRP A 276 18.62 2.99 -15.37
C TRP A 276 18.86 2.28 -16.70
N VAL A 277 19.71 1.25 -16.72
CA VAL A 277 19.89 0.43 -17.93
C VAL A 277 18.61 -0.31 -18.32
N LEU A 278 17.75 -0.67 -17.35
CA LEU A 278 16.43 -1.27 -17.62
C LEU A 278 15.42 -0.24 -18.12
N PHE A 279 15.51 1.02 -17.68
CA PHE A 279 14.64 2.07 -18.22
C PHE A 279 14.86 2.26 -19.72
N ALA A 280 16.12 2.28 -20.16
CA ALA A 280 16.43 2.27 -21.60
C ALA A 280 15.91 1.00 -22.30
N ALA A 281 16.10 -0.16 -21.68
CA ALA A 281 15.68 -1.44 -22.27
C ALA A 281 14.15 -1.54 -22.46
N ILE A 282 13.33 -1.10 -21.49
CA ILE A 282 11.87 -1.21 -21.60
C ILE A 282 11.28 -0.23 -22.61
N VAL A 283 11.86 0.98 -22.74
CA VAL A 283 11.45 1.94 -23.79
C VAL A 283 11.70 1.34 -25.18
N GLU A 284 12.86 0.75 -25.40
CA GLU A 284 13.18 0.10 -26.69
C GLU A 284 12.40 -1.20 -26.89
N ALA A 285 12.10 -1.95 -25.83
CA ALA A 285 11.23 -3.13 -25.90
C ALA A 285 9.80 -2.74 -26.31
N PHE A 286 9.26 -1.63 -25.81
CA PHE A 286 7.99 -1.09 -26.27
C PHE A 286 8.02 -0.75 -27.75
N LEU A 287 9.03 0.00 -28.23
CA LEU A 287 9.20 0.31 -29.65
C LEU A 287 9.26 -0.97 -30.50
N LEU A 288 10.00 -1.97 -30.05
CA LEU A 288 10.08 -3.28 -30.71
C LEU A 288 8.71 -3.97 -30.77
N SER A 289 7.91 -3.86 -29.71
CA SER A 289 6.60 -4.53 -29.59
C SER A 289 5.56 -4.01 -30.60
N ILE A 290 5.69 -2.74 -31.02
CA ILE A 290 4.79 -2.08 -31.97
C ILE A 290 5.34 -2.10 -33.41
N GLY A 291 6.50 -2.74 -33.64
CA GLY A 291 7.12 -2.83 -34.96
C GLY A 291 7.94 -1.61 -35.37
N GLU A 292 8.25 -0.70 -34.44
CA GLU A 292 9.12 0.45 -34.67
C GLU A 292 10.61 0.07 -34.66
N ASP A 293 11.43 0.95 -35.23
CA ASP A 293 12.89 0.83 -35.16
C ASP A 293 13.39 0.94 -33.71
N ALA A 294 13.70 -0.20 -33.11
CA ALA A 294 14.17 -0.35 -31.74
C ALA A 294 15.68 -0.61 -31.68
N ASP A 295 16.35 0.06 -30.73
CA ASP A 295 17.76 -0.15 -30.40
C ASP A 295 17.91 -1.44 -29.58
N ARG A 296 18.04 -2.57 -30.30
CA ARG A 296 18.20 -3.89 -29.70
C ARG A 296 19.47 -4.02 -28.84
N TYR A 297 20.48 -3.20 -29.09
CA TYR A 297 21.69 -3.19 -28.27
C TYR A 297 21.36 -2.69 -26.86
N ARG A 298 20.56 -1.63 -26.72
CA ARG A 298 20.09 -1.16 -25.41
C ARG A 298 19.30 -2.20 -24.64
N ILE A 299 18.45 -2.96 -25.33
CA ILE A 299 17.70 -4.08 -24.72
C ILE A 299 18.67 -5.13 -24.17
N GLU A 300 19.55 -5.68 -25.01
CA GLU A 300 20.48 -6.74 -24.62
C GLU A 300 21.49 -6.26 -23.56
N PHE A 301 22.05 -5.05 -23.72
CA PHE A 301 22.98 -4.46 -22.76
C PHE A 301 22.33 -4.29 -21.39
N GLY A 302 21.11 -3.73 -21.34
CA GLY A 302 20.41 -3.51 -20.08
C GLY A 302 20.13 -4.82 -19.34
N VAL A 303 19.61 -5.82 -20.04
CA VAL A 303 19.36 -7.14 -19.44
C VAL A 303 20.67 -7.79 -18.96
N ARG A 304 21.73 -7.81 -19.78
CA ARG A 304 23.01 -8.41 -19.39
C ARG A 304 23.65 -7.74 -18.19
N LYS A 305 23.57 -6.40 -18.10
CA LYS A 305 24.13 -5.68 -16.95
C LYS A 305 23.44 -6.04 -15.64
N ILE A 306 22.12 -6.21 -15.66
CA ILE A 306 21.38 -6.70 -14.49
C ILE A 306 21.75 -8.16 -14.20
N GLU A 307 21.88 -9.01 -15.22
CA GLU A 307 22.33 -10.40 -15.04
C GLU A 307 23.71 -10.48 -14.35
N ASP A 308 24.65 -9.61 -14.73
CA ASP A 308 25.98 -9.48 -14.10
C ASP A 308 25.92 -9.08 -12.62
N TRP A 309 24.83 -8.43 -12.20
CA TRP A 309 24.60 -7.96 -10.83
C TRP A 309 23.76 -8.91 -9.98
N TYR A 310 23.43 -10.11 -10.48
CA TYR A 310 22.77 -11.11 -9.66
C TYR A 310 23.67 -11.59 -8.52
N VAL A 311 23.18 -11.56 -7.28
CA VAL A 311 23.95 -11.96 -6.07
C VAL A 311 23.48 -13.26 -5.43
N GLY A 312 22.38 -13.84 -5.92
CA GLY A 312 21.81 -15.07 -5.37
C GLY A 312 20.47 -14.83 -4.69
N ASP A 313 19.75 -15.93 -4.45
CA ASP A 313 18.49 -15.97 -3.71
C ASP A 313 17.43 -14.95 -4.17
N GLY A 314 17.37 -14.66 -5.47
CA GLY A 314 16.39 -13.69 -6.01
C GLY A 314 16.75 -12.22 -5.77
N TRP A 315 18.01 -11.91 -5.44
CA TRP A 315 18.49 -10.53 -5.28
C TRP A 315 19.47 -10.12 -6.37
N PHE A 316 19.33 -8.87 -6.80
CA PHE A 316 20.26 -8.17 -7.67
C PHE A 316 20.88 -6.98 -6.93
N LYS A 317 22.13 -6.67 -7.24
CA LYS A 317 22.70 -5.35 -6.94
C LYS A 317 22.06 -4.32 -7.86
N ASP A 318 22.16 -3.07 -7.46
CA ASP A 318 21.77 -1.94 -8.27
C ASP A 318 23.00 -1.06 -8.57
N GLY A 319 23.89 -1.62 -9.39
CA GLY A 319 25.23 -1.09 -9.65
C GLY A 319 26.33 -1.93 -8.98
N GLU A 320 27.48 -1.30 -8.72
CA GLU A 320 28.70 -2.00 -8.27
C GLU A 320 28.56 -2.66 -6.90
N THR A 321 27.86 -2.00 -5.98
CA THR A 321 27.72 -2.41 -4.58
C THR A 321 26.30 -2.84 -4.27
N PHE A 322 26.16 -3.97 -3.59
CA PHE A 322 24.87 -4.42 -3.06
C PHE A 322 24.43 -3.50 -1.92
N HIS A 323 23.17 -3.07 -1.98
CA HIS A 323 22.51 -2.35 -0.90
C HIS A 323 21.09 -2.88 -0.77
N THR A 324 20.60 -2.94 0.47
CA THR A 324 19.27 -3.46 0.75
C THR A 324 18.26 -2.31 0.68
N ASP A 325 17.47 -2.32 -0.39
CA ASP A 325 16.34 -1.43 -0.62
C ASP A 325 15.24 -2.16 -1.40
N TYR A 326 14.21 -1.43 -1.81
CA TYR A 326 13.09 -1.98 -2.56
C TYR A 326 13.24 -1.86 -4.09
N TYR A 327 14.39 -1.46 -4.65
CA TYR A 327 14.56 -1.33 -6.11
C TYR A 327 14.50 -2.65 -6.87
N ASN A 328 14.81 -3.76 -6.19
CA ASN A 328 14.55 -5.09 -6.73
C ASN A 328 13.05 -5.28 -7.06
N SER A 329 12.17 -4.69 -6.25
CA SER A 329 10.73 -4.70 -6.46
C SER A 329 10.27 -3.53 -7.36
N TYR A 330 10.65 -2.29 -7.05
CA TYR A 330 10.23 -1.08 -7.78
C TYR A 330 10.55 -1.15 -9.28
N VAL A 331 11.69 -1.76 -9.64
CA VAL A 331 12.21 -1.71 -11.02
C VAL A 331 12.74 -3.06 -11.45
N ILE A 332 13.78 -3.59 -10.79
CA ILE A 332 14.68 -4.57 -11.40
C ILE A 332 13.96 -5.85 -11.83
N GLN A 333 13.31 -6.55 -10.88
CA GLN A 333 12.66 -7.82 -11.16
C GLN A 333 11.52 -7.66 -12.18
N PRO A 334 10.53 -6.76 -11.98
CA PRO A 334 9.34 -6.79 -12.80
C PRO A 334 9.58 -6.16 -14.17
N MET A 335 10.46 -5.15 -14.26
CA MET A 335 10.82 -4.54 -15.53
C MET A 335 11.72 -5.44 -16.38
N MET A 336 12.64 -6.19 -15.76
CA MET A 336 13.43 -7.20 -16.49
C MET A 336 12.55 -8.30 -17.08
N VAL A 337 11.54 -8.76 -16.33
CA VAL A 337 10.54 -9.72 -16.82
C VAL A 337 9.74 -9.14 -17.99
N ASP A 338 9.20 -7.92 -17.86
CA ASP A 338 8.46 -7.25 -18.95
C ASP A 338 9.33 -7.10 -20.21
N VAL A 339 10.59 -6.67 -20.07
CA VAL A 339 11.54 -6.55 -21.20
C VAL A 339 11.73 -7.89 -21.90
N LEU A 340 12.04 -8.94 -21.14
CA LEU A 340 12.34 -10.27 -21.69
C LEU A 340 11.13 -10.93 -22.33
N GLN A 341 9.94 -10.80 -21.73
CA GLN A 341 8.69 -11.31 -22.31
C GLN A 341 8.36 -10.57 -23.61
N THR A 342 8.40 -9.24 -23.59
CA THR A 342 8.12 -8.39 -24.76
C THR A 342 9.08 -8.71 -25.90
N TRP A 343 10.37 -8.85 -25.60
CA TRP A 343 11.38 -9.18 -26.60
C TRP A 343 11.13 -10.58 -27.20
N LEU A 344 10.83 -11.56 -26.36
CA LEU A 344 10.53 -12.92 -26.79
C LEU A 344 9.30 -12.98 -27.70
N GLU A 345 8.22 -12.30 -27.35
CA GLU A 345 7.00 -12.24 -28.16
C GLU A 345 7.23 -11.53 -29.49
N ALA A 346 7.97 -10.41 -29.49
CA ALA A 346 8.33 -9.72 -30.72
C ALA A 346 9.17 -10.60 -31.65
N ASN A 347 10.17 -11.32 -31.12
CA ASN A 347 10.99 -12.25 -31.90
C ASN A 347 10.17 -13.42 -32.45
N LYS A 348 9.24 -14.00 -31.66
CA LYS A 348 8.32 -15.05 -32.13
C LYS A 348 7.42 -14.56 -33.26
N ARG A 349 6.92 -13.32 -33.20
CA ARG A 349 6.12 -12.73 -34.29
C ARG A 349 6.94 -12.49 -35.56
N GLN A 350 8.17 -11.99 -35.42
CA GLN A 350 9.05 -11.67 -36.56
C GLN A 350 9.68 -12.91 -37.20
N SER A 351 9.94 -13.96 -36.41
CA SER A 351 10.51 -15.23 -36.88
C SER A 351 9.79 -16.41 -36.22
N PRO A 352 8.59 -16.79 -36.69
CA PRO A 352 7.79 -17.86 -36.07
C PRO A 352 8.50 -19.22 -35.99
N ASN A 353 9.35 -19.53 -36.98
CA ASN A 353 10.12 -20.77 -37.06
C ASN A 353 11.56 -20.62 -36.54
N GLY A 354 11.91 -19.47 -35.95
CA GLY A 354 13.23 -19.21 -35.39
C GLY A 354 13.49 -19.97 -34.10
N ASN A 355 14.76 -20.23 -33.79
CA ASN A 355 15.14 -20.82 -32.50
C ASN A 355 15.14 -19.74 -31.39
N HIS A 356 14.10 -19.74 -30.56
CA HIS A 356 13.96 -18.80 -29.44
C HIS A 356 14.36 -19.38 -28.08
N LYS A 357 14.96 -20.57 -28.04
CA LYS A 357 15.19 -21.31 -26.80
C LYS A 357 16.03 -20.53 -25.78
N ALA A 358 17.13 -19.92 -26.22
CA ALA A 358 18.01 -19.18 -25.32
C ALA A 358 17.30 -17.99 -24.65
N LEU A 359 16.50 -17.23 -25.42
CA LEU A 359 15.72 -16.13 -24.87
C LEU A 359 14.60 -16.62 -23.96
N GLN A 360 13.90 -17.69 -24.34
CA GLN A 360 12.88 -18.33 -23.50
C GLN A 360 13.46 -18.80 -22.15
N ASP A 361 14.63 -19.44 -22.16
CA ASP A 361 15.30 -19.92 -20.95
C ASP A 361 15.71 -18.75 -20.04
N ARG A 362 16.22 -17.64 -20.61
CA ARG A 362 16.50 -16.39 -19.88
C ARG A 362 15.24 -15.79 -19.27
N THR A 363 14.15 -15.71 -20.03
CA THR A 363 12.85 -15.22 -19.53
C THR A 363 12.35 -16.08 -18.37
N ASN A 364 12.42 -17.41 -18.50
CA ASN A 364 12.00 -18.34 -17.44
C ASN A 364 12.85 -18.18 -16.17
N LEU A 365 14.16 -17.93 -16.32
CA LEU A 365 15.06 -17.68 -15.19
C LEU A 365 14.74 -16.36 -14.49
N ALA A 366 14.47 -15.29 -15.24
CA ALA A 366 14.04 -14.00 -14.67
C ALA A 366 12.73 -14.14 -13.88
N VAL A 367 11.75 -14.87 -14.41
CA VAL A 367 10.48 -15.15 -13.70
C VAL A 367 10.73 -15.91 -12.40
N LYS A 368 11.60 -16.95 -12.40
CA LYS A 368 11.96 -17.68 -11.17
C LYS A 368 12.61 -16.79 -10.12
N ARG A 369 13.49 -15.87 -10.53
CA ARG A 369 14.14 -14.92 -9.62
C ARG A 369 13.13 -13.91 -9.07
N MET A 370 12.17 -13.45 -9.87
CA MET A 370 11.09 -12.56 -9.41
C MET A 370 10.15 -13.28 -8.45
N GLN A 371 9.80 -14.55 -8.73
CA GLN A 371 9.03 -15.41 -7.83
C GLN A 371 9.68 -15.52 -6.45
N ARG A 372 11.00 -15.75 -6.41
CA ARG A 372 11.73 -15.80 -5.15
C ARG A 372 11.68 -14.47 -4.40
N HIS A 373 11.86 -13.36 -5.10
CA HIS A 373 11.75 -12.05 -4.48
C HIS A 373 10.32 -11.77 -3.96
N ALA A 374 9.29 -12.18 -4.70
CA ALA A 374 7.89 -12.06 -4.29
C ALA A 374 7.56 -12.88 -3.01
N ASP A 375 8.16 -14.07 -2.85
CA ASP A 375 8.04 -14.88 -1.62
C ASP A 375 8.54 -14.09 -0.39
N PHE A 376 9.70 -13.42 -0.51
CA PHE A 376 10.18 -12.54 0.56
C PHE A 376 9.25 -11.37 0.83
N LEU A 377 8.76 -10.69 -0.21
CA LEU A 377 7.88 -9.54 -0.03
C LEU A 377 6.59 -9.92 0.71
N GLU A 378 6.00 -11.07 0.39
CA GLU A 378 4.82 -11.57 1.10
C GLU A 378 5.14 -11.86 2.58
N ARG A 379 6.29 -12.49 2.85
CA ARG A 379 6.76 -12.81 4.20
C ARG A 379 7.12 -11.58 5.03
N LEU A 380 7.42 -10.45 4.41
CA LEU A 380 7.72 -9.19 5.10
C LEU A 380 6.47 -8.47 5.61
N ILE A 381 5.27 -8.87 5.20
CA ILE A 381 4.02 -8.27 5.65
C ILE A 381 3.67 -8.83 7.04
N SER A 382 3.77 -8.02 8.08
CA SER A 382 3.40 -8.40 9.46
C SER A 382 1.93 -8.81 9.57
N PRO A 383 1.49 -9.54 10.61
CA PRO A 383 0.08 -9.89 10.83
C PRO A 383 -0.89 -8.69 10.88
N GLU A 384 -0.37 -7.50 11.21
CA GLU A 384 -1.09 -6.23 11.33
C GLU A 384 -1.11 -5.42 10.02
N GLY A 385 -0.53 -5.95 8.94
CA GLY A 385 -0.43 -5.23 7.66
C GLY A 385 0.61 -4.11 7.69
N THR A 386 1.73 -4.31 8.39
CA THR A 386 2.89 -3.41 8.29
C THR A 386 4.04 -4.10 7.55
N PHE A 387 5.00 -3.33 7.06
CA PHE A 387 6.24 -3.87 6.47
C PHE A 387 7.42 -2.94 6.80
N PRO A 388 8.65 -3.44 6.76
CA PRO A 388 9.83 -2.65 7.14
C PRO A 388 10.02 -1.38 6.31
N ALA A 389 10.35 -0.27 6.97
CA ALA A 389 10.66 1.00 6.33
C ALA A 389 12.19 1.16 6.21
N PHE A 390 12.80 0.57 5.18
CA PHE A 390 14.24 0.66 4.94
C PHE A 390 14.60 1.03 3.50
N GLY A 391 15.87 1.41 3.32
CA GLY A 391 16.45 1.68 2.01
C GLY A 391 16.14 3.07 1.48
N ARG A 392 16.80 3.42 0.38
CA ARG A 392 16.47 4.64 -0.36
C ARG A 392 15.09 4.52 -1.00
N SER A 393 14.46 5.66 -1.21
CA SER A 393 13.11 5.76 -1.78
C SER A 393 12.05 4.98 -1.00
N VAL A 394 12.25 4.84 0.32
CA VAL A 394 11.27 4.20 1.21
C VAL A 394 9.89 4.87 1.11
N THR A 395 9.84 6.15 0.75
CA THR A 395 8.63 6.96 0.55
C THR A 395 7.73 6.52 -0.62
N TYR A 396 8.12 5.51 -1.42
CA TYR A 396 7.29 5.01 -2.53
C TYR A 396 6.19 4.03 -2.11
N ARG A 397 5.99 3.83 -0.80
CA ARG A 397 4.80 3.20 -0.22
C ARG A 397 4.57 1.79 -0.78
N LEU A 398 3.39 1.51 -1.34
CA LEU A 398 3.03 0.20 -1.88
C LEU A 398 3.86 -0.20 -3.10
N GLY A 399 4.65 0.71 -3.68
CA GLY A 399 5.57 0.36 -4.75
C GLY A 399 6.53 -0.77 -4.34
N ALA A 400 6.80 -0.91 -3.03
CA ALA A 400 7.66 -1.95 -2.47
C ALA A 400 7.15 -3.36 -2.82
N PHE A 401 5.87 -3.50 -3.17
CA PHE A 401 5.23 -4.77 -3.51
C PHE A 401 5.08 -5.01 -5.00
N GLN A 402 5.64 -4.18 -5.89
CA GLN A 402 5.50 -4.36 -7.34
C GLN A 402 5.85 -5.78 -7.80
N ALA A 403 6.95 -6.39 -7.33
CA ALA A 403 7.28 -7.76 -7.75
C ALA A 403 6.23 -8.80 -7.33
N LEU A 404 5.63 -8.64 -6.14
CA LEU A 404 4.56 -9.50 -5.66
C LEU A 404 3.26 -9.29 -6.43
N THR A 405 2.88 -8.03 -6.66
CA THR A 405 1.65 -7.65 -7.37
C THR A 405 1.73 -7.97 -8.86
N HIS A 406 2.92 -7.82 -9.46
CA HIS A 406 3.18 -8.22 -10.83
C HIS A 406 3.14 -9.74 -10.98
N ALA A 407 3.81 -10.49 -10.08
CA ALA A 407 3.73 -11.95 -10.07
C ALA A 407 2.28 -12.45 -9.97
N ALA A 408 1.43 -11.81 -9.15
CA ALA A 408 0.00 -12.09 -9.11
C ALA A 408 -0.70 -11.81 -10.45
N LEU A 409 -0.47 -10.63 -11.05
CA LEU A 409 -1.09 -10.22 -12.31
C LEU A 409 -0.79 -11.20 -13.47
N ILE A 410 0.43 -11.74 -13.55
CA ILE A 410 0.84 -12.65 -14.64
C ILE A 410 0.69 -14.14 -14.27
N HIS A 411 0.01 -14.47 -13.17
CA HIS A 411 -0.17 -15.83 -12.65
C HIS A 411 1.15 -16.59 -12.42
N GLN A 412 2.16 -15.90 -11.90
CA GLN A 412 3.48 -16.43 -11.57
C GLN A 412 3.82 -16.23 -10.09
N LEU A 413 2.85 -16.33 -9.18
CA LEU A 413 3.16 -16.33 -7.74
C LEU A 413 4.04 -17.54 -7.37
N PRO A 414 4.92 -17.41 -6.36
CA PRO A 414 5.78 -18.50 -5.93
C PRO A 414 5.00 -19.64 -5.29
N ASP A 415 5.53 -20.86 -5.42
CA ASP A 415 4.92 -22.07 -4.85
C ASP A 415 4.64 -21.91 -3.34
N GLY A 416 3.37 -22.10 -2.96
CA GLY A 416 2.91 -21.99 -1.57
C GLY A 416 2.38 -20.61 -1.16
N VAL A 417 2.47 -19.61 -2.05
CA VAL A 417 1.78 -18.32 -1.91
C VAL A 417 0.59 -18.30 -2.86
N ASN A 418 -0.62 -18.36 -2.32
CA ASN A 418 -1.84 -18.34 -3.15
C ASN A 418 -2.34 -16.90 -3.40
N PRO A 419 -3.13 -16.67 -4.47
CA PRO A 419 -3.62 -15.33 -4.82
C PRO A 419 -4.45 -14.64 -3.71
N ALA A 420 -5.39 -15.35 -3.08
CA ALA A 420 -6.24 -14.79 -2.03
C ALA A 420 -5.43 -14.35 -0.78
N GLN A 421 -4.36 -15.06 -0.47
CA GLN A 421 -3.43 -14.71 0.59
C GLN A 421 -2.75 -13.36 0.31
N VAL A 422 -2.30 -13.14 -0.93
CA VAL A 422 -1.72 -11.86 -1.36
C VAL A 422 -2.76 -10.74 -1.31
N ARG A 423 -3.99 -10.98 -1.78
CA ARG A 423 -5.12 -10.05 -1.64
C ARG A 423 -5.30 -9.62 -0.19
N CYS A 424 -5.37 -10.58 0.74
CA CYS A 424 -5.61 -10.31 2.16
C CYS A 424 -4.47 -9.51 2.79
N ALA A 425 -3.22 -9.92 2.56
CA ALA A 425 -2.04 -9.26 3.10
C ALA A 425 -1.93 -7.80 2.61
N LEU A 426 -2.05 -7.58 1.29
CA LEU A 426 -1.96 -6.23 0.72
C LEU A 426 -3.18 -5.36 1.07
N THR A 427 -4.37 -5.95 1.25
CA THR A 427 -5.53 -5.20 1.77
C THR A 427 -5.26 -4.68 3.17
N ALA A 428 -4.63 -5.49 4.05
CA ALA A 428 -4.24 -5.05 5.39
C ALA A 428 -3.21 -3.91 5.32
N VAL A 429 -2.20 -4.02 4.45
CA VAL A 429 -1.21 -2.94 4.22
C VAL A 429 -1.87 -1.66 3.74
N MET A 430 -2.73 -1.74 2.73
CA MET A 430 -3.46 -0.59 2.19
C MET A 430 -4.29 0.09 3.27
N LYS A 431 -5.09 -0.67 4.02
CA LYS A 431 -5.93 -0.13 5.11
C LYS A 431 -5.08 0.54 6.19
N ARG A 432 -3.94 -0.05 6.56
CA ARG A 432 -3.05 0.51 7.58
C ARG A 432 -2.36 1.80 7.12
N MET A 433 -1.81 1.79 5.92
CA MET A 433 -1.01 2.87 5.35
C MET A 433 -1.85 4.09 4.99
N PHE A 434 -2.98 3.89 4.31
CA PHE A 434 -3.83 4.98 3.82
C PHE A 434 -4.83 5.49 4.87
N ALA A 435 -4.86 4.88 6.07
CA ALA A 435 -5.56 5.43 7.23
C ALA A 435 -4.74 6.50 7.98
N GLN A 436 -3.45 6.66 7.68
CA GLN A 436 -2.63 7.69 8.34
C GLN A 436 -3.00 9.10 7.85
N GLU A 437 -3.03 10.05 8.78
CA GLU A 437 -3.22 11.46 8.45
C GLU A 437 -2.05 11.98 7.60
N GLY A 438 -2.36 12.94 6.72
CA GLY A 438 -1.35 13.61 5.90
C GLY A 438 -0.85 12.83 4.70
N ILE A 439 -1.38 11.64 4.37
CA ILE A 439 -1.07 10.93 3.10
C ILE A 439 -1.47 11.77 1.88
N PHE A 440 -2.63 12.44 1.97
CA PHE A 440 -3.14 13.36 0.98
C PHE A 440 -3.14 14.78 1.55
N ASP A 441 -2.83 15.77 0.73
CA ASP A 441 -3.06 17.17 1.07
C ASP A 441 -4.55 17.54 0.95
N LYS A 442 -4.88 18.80 1.24
CA LYS A 442 -6.27 19.30 1.21
C LYS A 442 -6.86 19.36 -0.20
N GLU A 443 -6.03 19.32 -1.24
CA GLU A 443 -6.43 19.26 -2.64
C GLU A 443 -6.50 17.81 -3.18
N GLY A 444 -6.09 16.83 -2.39
CA GLY A 444 -6.15 15.40 -2.71
C GLY A 444 -4.87 14.84 -3.35
N TRP A 445 -3.78 15.59 -3.41
CA TRP A 445 -2.49 15.10 -3.92
C TRP A 445 -1.74 14.30 -2.87
N LEU A 446 -0.97 13.29 -3.30
CA LEU A 446 -0.06 12.59 -2.39
C LEU A 446 1.05 13.52 -1.89
N THR A 447 1.29 13.49 -0.58
CA THR A 447 2.37 14.24 0.07
C THR A 447 3.65 13.40 0.18
N LEU A 448 4.79 14.05 0.43
CA LEU A 448 6.05 13.35 0.69
C LEU A 448 6.01 12.58 2.01
N GLY A 449 6.29 11.28 1.97
CA GLY A 449 6.44 10.45 3.17
C GLY A 449 6.19 8.96 2.93
N PHE A 450 6.43 8.14 3.96
CA PHE A 450 6.15 6.70 3.92
C PHE A 450 4.72 6.41 4.38
N ALA A 451 4.40 6.78 5.62
CA ALA A 451 3.07 6.62 6.20
C ALA A 451 2.69 7.95 6.86
N GLY A 452 1.94 8.77 6.11
CA GLY A 452 1.64 10.18 6.41
C GLY A 452 2.60 11.15 5.71
N HIS A 453 2.64 12.39 6.21
CA HIS A 453 3.54 13.45 5.74
C HIS A 453 4.87 13.41 6.51
N GLN A 454 5.93 12.98 5.84
CA GLN A 454 7.26 12.75 6.40
C GLN A 454 8.35 13.20 5.39
N PRO A 455 8.45 14.50 5.07
CA PRO A 455 9.31 14.98 3.98
C PRO A 455 10.82 14.75 4.23
N ASN A 456 11.25 14.66 5.49
CA ASN A 456 12.67 14.51 5.86
C ASN A 456 13.28 13.14 5.50
N ILE A 457 12.46 12.14 5.16
CA ILE A 457 12.93 10.82 4.72
C ILE A 457 12.93 10.68 3.19
N ALA A 458 12.57 11.73 2.46
CA ALA A 458 12.61 11.76 1.01
C ALA A 458 14.05 11.98 0.51
N ASP A 459 14.49 11.19 -0.47
CA ASP A 459 15.79 11.40 -1.11
C ASP A 459 15.88 12.77 -1.78
N SER A 460 17.11 13.25 -2.05
CA SER A 460 17.36 14.54 -2.70
C SER A 460 16.70 14.69 -4.08
N TYR A 461 16.39 13.57 -4.73
CA TYR A 461 15.73 13.53 -6.04
C TYR A 461 14.22 13.31 -5.97
N SER A 462 13.66 13.16 -4.76
CA SER A 462 12.24 12.88 -4.59
C SER A 462 11.40 14.16 -4.56
N ASN A 463 10.21 14.06 -5.14
CA ASN A 463 9.16 15.08 -5.16
C ASN A 463 7.78 14.40 -5.02
N ALA A 464 6.70 15.18 -4.93
CA ALA A 464 5.35 14.64 -4.79
C ALA A 464 4.96 13.72 -5.96
N GLY A 465 5.47 13.95 -7.16
CA GLY A 465 5.33 13.05 -8.31
C GLY A 465 5.94 11.68 -8.06
N SER A 466 7.02 11.61 -7.29
CA SER A 466 7.68 10.35 -6.96
C SER A 466 6.77 9.40 -6.16
N MET A 467 5.86 9.95 -5.36
CA MET A 467 4.94 9.22 -4.48
C MET A 467 3.94 8.34 -5.22
N TYR A 468 3.67 8.65 -6.49
CA TYR A 468 2.74 7.91 -7.32
C TYR A 468 3.27 6.54 -7.76
N LEU A 469 4.54 6.25 -7.49
CA LEU A 469 5.06 4.89 -7.62
C LEU A 469 4.32 3.89 -6.71
N THR A 470 3.59 4.39 -5.70
CA THR A 470 2.64 3.58 -4.91
C THR A 470 1.56 2.89 -5.74
N THR A 471 1.24 3.37 -6.95
CA THR A 471 0.20 2.73 -7.77
C THR A 471 0.59 1.32 -8.23
N LEU A 472 1.88 0.97 -8.21
CA LEU A 472 2.36 -0.38 -8.51
C LEU A 472 1.86 -1.44 -7.51
N GLY A 473 1.35 -1.02 -6.35
CA GLY A 473 0.64 -1.89 -5.42
C GLY A 473 -0.69 -2.44 -5.96
N PHE A 474 -1.24 -1.86 -7.03
CA PHE A 474 -2.60 -2.11 -7.50
C PHE A 474 -2.69 -2.94 -8.77
N LEU A 475 -1.56 -3.44 -9.30
CA LEU A 475 -1.53 -4.25 -10.53
C LEU A 475 -2.57 -5.41 -10.59
N PRO A 476 -2.92 -6.11 -9.49
CA PRO A 476 -3.90 -7.19 -9.50
C PRO A 476 -5.33 -6.74 -9.83
N LEU A 477 -5.63 -5.43 -9.81
CA LEU A 477 -6.91 -4.92 -10.31
C LEU A 477 -7.12 -5.20 -11.80
N GLY A 478 -6.05 -5.51 -12.55
CA GLY A 478 -6.15 -6.00 -13.93
C GLY A 478 -6.63 -7.45 -14.07
N LEU A 479 -6.78 -8.20 -12.97
CA LEU A 479 -7.37 -9.53 -13.00
C LEU A 479 -8.91 -9.43 -13.02
N PRO A 480 -9.63 -10.31 -13.74
CA PRO A 480 -11.09 -10.32 -13.76
C PRO A 480 -11.68 -10.67 -12.38
N THR A 481 -12.94 -10.34 -12.13
CA THR A 481 -13.61 -10.63 -10.84
C THR A 481 -13.68 -12.12 -10.50
N THR A 482 -13.64 -12.98 -11.52
CA THR A 482 -13.64 -14.45 -11.40
C THR A 482 -12.25 -15.04 -11.17
N ASP A 483 -11.19 -14.22 -11.14
CA ASP A 483 -9.85 -14.70 -10.85
C ASP A 483 -9.76 -15.17 -9.39
N PRO A 484 -9.04 -16.27 -9.08
CA PRO A 484 -8.82 -16.72 -7.71
C PRO A 484 -8.27 -15.65 -6.77
N PHE A 485 -7.55 -14.65 -7.28
CA PHE A 485 -7.13 -13.49 -6.49
C PHE A 485 -8.31 -12.76 -5.85
N TRP A 486 -9.46 -12.70 -6.53
CA TRP A 486 -10.68 -12.00 -6.10
C TRP A 486 -11.79 -12.92 -5.60
N ASP A 487 -11.96 -14.09 -6.22
CA ASP A 487 -13.11 -14.98 -6.01
C ASP A 487 -12.88 -15.98 -4.86
N ASP A 488 -11.63 -16.43 -4.63
CA ASP A 488 -11.36 -17.40 -3.57
C ASP A 488 -11.62 -16.79 -2.17
N PRO A 489 -12.02 -17.61 -1.19
CA PRO A 489 -12.16 -17.17 0.20
C PRO A 489 -10.90 -16.51 0.75
N ASN A 490 -11.07 -15.63 1.74
CA ASN A 490 -9.94 -15.00 2.42
C ASN A 490 -8.99 -16.07 2.99
N ALA A 491 -7.70 -15.83 2.84
CA ALA A 491 -6.64 -16.72 3.28
C ALA A 491 -5.63 -15.98 4.15
N GLU A 492 -5.18 -16.63 5.21
CA GLU A 492 -4.11 -16.11 6.05
C GLU A 492 -2.78 -16.11 5.31
N TRP A 493 -2.01 -15.05 5.52
CA TRP A 493 -0.66 -14.92 4.96
C TRP A 493 0.41 -15.44 5.90
N THR A 494 1.63 -15.56 5.40
CA THR A 494 2.68 -16.35 6.05
C THR A 494 2.93 -15.89 7.49
N GLN A 495 2.99 -14.58 7.72
CA GLN A 495 3.17 -14.05 9.06
C GLN A 495 1.97 -14.31 9.97
N GLN A 496 0.73 -14.19 9.50
CA GLN A 496 -0.44 -14.55 10.31
C GLN A 496 -0.37 -16.02 10.76
N LYS A 497 -0.05 -16.93 9.83
CA LYS A 497 0.12 -18.36 10.13
C LYS A 497 1.24 -18.58 11.15
N ALA A 498 2.39 -17.94 10.96
CA ALA A 498 3.55 -18.07 11.83
C ALA A 498 3.25 -17.61 13.27
N TRP A 499 2.63 -16.45 13.43
CA TRP A 499 2.32 -15.86 14.73
C TRP A 499 1.07 -16.45 15.40
N SER A 500 0.31 -17.29 14.71
CA SER A 500 -0.81 -18.05 15.26
C SER A 500 -0.49 -19.54 15.49
N GLY A 501 0.76 -19.97 15.32
CA GLY A 501 1.18 -21.37 15.49
C GLY A 501 0.62 -22.34 14.43
N LYS A 502 0.17 -21.83 13.28
CA LYS A 502 -0.34 -22.64 12.17
C LYS A 502 0.81 -23.10 11.25
N PRO A 503 0.68 -24.23 10.55
CA PRO A 503 1.68 -24.68 9.59
C PRO A 503 1.80 -23.72 8.40
N PHE A 504 3.02 -23.48 7.95
CA PHE A 504 3.35 -22.75 6.73
C PHE A 504 4.61 -23.33 6.09
N LYS A 505 4.86 -23.02 4.82
CA LYS A 505 5.99 -23.56 4.06
C LYS A 505 7.31 -23.07 4.66
N LYS A 506 8.21 -24.01 4.98
CA LYS A 506 9.60 -23.71 5.38
C LYS A 506 10.33 -22.96 4.26
N ASP A 507 11.06 -21.92 4.63
CA ASP A 507 11.93 -21.18 3.73
C ASP A 507 13.37 -21.72 3.75
N GLY A 508 14.08 -21.61 2.63
CA GLY A 508 15.47 -22.03 2.48
C GLY A 508 16.14 -21.32 1.29
N ALA A 509 17.45 -21.15 1.36
CA ALA A 509 18.22 -20.50 0.30
C ALA A 509 18.14 -21.27 -1.02
N VAL A 510 18.03 -20.55 -2.13
CA VAL A 510 18.03 -21.12 -3.50
C VAL A 510 19.15 -20.54 -4.36
N ASN A 511 19.64 -21.34 -5.30
CA ASN A 511 20.60 -20.93 -6.31
C ASN A 511 19.97 -21.15 -7.70
N TYR A 512 19.91 -20.09 -8.52
CA TYR A 512 19.20 -20.05 -9.81
C TYR A 512 20.13 -19.73 -10.96
#